data_AF-A0A453K3H1-F1
#
_entry.id   AF-A0A453K3H1-F1
#
_cell.length_a   1.000
_cell.length_b   1.000
_cell.length_c   1.000
_cell.angle_alpha   90.00
_cell.angle_beta   90.00
_cell.angle_gamma   90.00
#
_symmetry.space_group_name_H-M   'P 1'
#
loop_
_entity.id
_entity.type
_entity.pdbx_description
1 polymer ?
#
loop_
_entity_poly.entity_id
_entity_poly.type
_entity_poly.pdbx_seq_one_letter_code
_entity_poly.pdbx_strand_id
1 'polypeptide(L)'
;AITDADHYGRLGITRLASTGEVKAAYEKRCEQLNKQGLEEEEISKEHDLLKESFTILSTEEERRLYDWSLARNGQPERYVWPFEVDPMELAPDPPKEPEDEFPTKLVGYFLLTWFIISVACSLILNRS
;
A
#
# COMPACT_ATOMS: atom_id res chain seq x y z
N ALA A 1 -10.16 -0.14 7.29
CA ALA A 1 -11.27 0.84 7.21
C ALA A 1 -10.73 2.20 6.76
N ILE A 2 -11.52 3.02 6.04
CA ILE A 2 -11.17 4.40 5.68
C ILE A 2 -11.87 5.30 6.70
N THR A 3 -11.12 5.96 7.56
CA THR A 3 -11.63 6.79 8.66
C THR A 3 -10.63 7.89 8.96
N ASP A 4 -11.12 9.07 9.32
CA ASP A 4 -10.29 10.24 9.63
C ASP A 4 -9.88 10.31 11.11
N ALA A 5 -10.29 9.32 11.93
CA ALA A 5 -9.91 9.25 13.32
C ALA A 5 -8.40 9.00 13.49
N ASP A 6 -7.77 9.66 14.46
CA ASP A 6 -6.36 9.43 14.82
C ASP A 6 -6.23 8.20 15.73
N HIS A 7 -6.16 7.01 15.13
CA HIS A 7 -6.03 5.75 15.88
C HIS A 7 -4.68 5.60 16.58
N TYR A 8 -3.61 6.16 15.99
CA TYR A 8 -2.28 6.18 16.60
C TYR A 8 -2.25 7.07 17.85
N GLY A 9 -2.84 8.26 17.77
CA GLY A 9 -2.97 9.19 18.89
C GLY A 9 -3.84 8.64 20.04
N ARG A 10 -4.96 7.98 19.72
CA ARG A 10 -5.82 7.31 20.71
C ARG A 10 -5.04 6.28 21.55
N LEU A 11 -4.22 5.46 20.90
CA LEU A 11 -3.36 4.50 21.60
C LEU A 11 -2.11 5.16 22.22
N GLY A 12 -1.69 6.32 21.72
CA GLY A 12 -0.50 7.05 22.17
C GLY A 12 0.80 6.45 21.65
N ILE A 13 0.78 5.92 20.42
CA ILE A 13 1.91 5.27 19.76
C ILE A 13 2.25 5.98 18.45
N THR A 14 3.44 5.69 17.92
CA THR A 14 3.87 6.22 16.62
C THR A 14 3.48 5.27 15.48
N ARG A 15 3.49 5.78 14.24
CA ARG A 15 3.26 4.97 13.02
C ARG A 15 4.30 3.87 12.80
N LEU A 16 5.45 3.94 13.48
CA LEU A 16 6.52 2.95 13.41
C LEU A 16 6.40 1.85 14.47
N ALA A 17 5.40 1.94 15.36
CA ALA A 17 5.21 0.95 16.41
C ALA A 17 4.94 -0.44 15.81
N SER A 18 5.60 -1.46 16.35
CA SER A 18 5.37 -2.86 15.99
C SER A 18 3.97 -3.34 16.43
N THR A 19 3.49 -4.44 15.85
CA THR A 19 2.21 -5.06 16.25
C THR A 19 2.18 -5.44 17.74
N GLY A 20 3.34 -5.83 18.31
CA GLY A 20 3.47 -6.08 19.74
C GLY A 20 3.28 -4.82 20.59
N GLU A 21 3.85 -3.70 20.16
CA GLU A 21 3.68 -2.40 20.83
C GLU A 21 2.25 -1.87 20.73
N VAL A 22 1.56 -2.10 19.61
CA VAL A 22 0.13 -1.77 19.44
C VAL A 22 -0.71 -2.50 20.49
N LYS A 23 -0.48 -3.81 20.66
CA LYS A 23 -1.19 -4.62 21.65
C LYS A 23 -0.90 -4.15 23.08
N ALA A 24 0.37 -3.94 23.42
CA ALA A 24 0.76 -3.46 24.75
C ALA A 24 0.17 -2.07 25.06
N ALA A 25 0.12 -1.17 24.07
CA ALA A 25 -0.48 0.15 24.22
C ALA A 25 -1.99 0.08 24.45
N TYR A 26 -2.70 -0.79 23.71
CA TYR A 26 -4.13 -1.02 23.90
C TYR A 26 -4.44 -1.52 25.32
N GLU A 27 -3.75 -2.55 25.79
CA GLU A 27 -3.95 -3.10 27.14
C GLU A 27 -3.71 -2.03 28.22
N LYS A 28 -2.60 -1.29 28.09
CA LYS A 28 -2.27 -0.17 29.00
C LYS A 28 -3.35 0.91 29.01
N ARG A 29 -3.92 1.26 27.85
CA ARG A 29 -4.98 2.28 27.75
C ARG A 29 -6.29 1.80 28.36
N CYS A 30 -6.68 0.54 28.14
CA CYS A 30 -7.84 -0.06 28.80
C CYS A 30 -7.70 -0.05 30.33
N GLU A 31 -6.52 -0.37 30.86
CA GLU A 31 -6.26 -0.30 32.31
C GLU A 31 -6.36 1.13 32.87
N GLN A 32 -5.89 2.12 32.10
CA GLN A 32 -5.97 3.54 32.49
C GLN A 32 -7.42 4.02 32.53
N LEU A 33 -8.23 3.68 31.52
CA LEU A 33 -9.66 4.00 31.50
C LEU A 33 -10.41 3.41 32.70
N ASN A 34 -10.13 2.15 33.03
CA ASN A 34 -10.75 1.49 34.19
C ASN A 34 -10.40 2.16 35.54
N LYS A 35 -9.26 2.85 35.61
CA LYS A 35 -8.81 3.59 36.81
C LYS A 35 -9.33 5.02 36.86
N GLN A 36 -9.86 5.55 35.77
CA GLN A 36 -10.28 6.95 35.67
C GLN A 36 -11.60 7.27 36.41
N GLY A 37 -12.33 6.24 36.88
CA GLY A 37 -13.51 6.43 37.74
C GLY A 37 -14.65 7.22 37.09
N LEU A 38 -14.73 7.16 35.76
CA LEU A 38 -15.80 7.78 34.96
C LEU A 38 -17.13 7.02 35.14
N GLU A 39 -18.21 7.58 34.61
CA GLU A 39 -19.50 6.91 34.54
C GLU A 39 -19.42 5.68 33.60
N GLU A 40 -20.11 4.60 33.96
CA GLU A 40 -20.05 3.31 33.24
C GLU A 40 -20.35 3.45 31.74
N GLU A 41 -21.30 4.34 31.39
CA GLU A 41 -21.66 4.58 29.99
C GLU A 41 -20.54 5.27 29.20
N GLU A 42 -19.83 6.22 29.82
CA GLU A 42 -18.68 6.90 29.21
C GLU A 42 -17.49 5.93 29.07
N ILE A 43 -17.23 5.12 30.11
CA ILE A 43 -16.20 4.08 30.09
C ILE A 43 -16.43 3.11 28.93
N SER A 44 -17.67 2.64 28.77
CA SER A 44 -18.04 1.70 27.71
C SER A 44 -17.77 2.29 26.31
N LYS A 45 -18.19 3.55 26.08
CA LYS A 45 -17.95 4.25 24.80
C LYS A 45 -16.46 4.41 24.51
N GLU A 46 -15.65 4.78 25.49
CA GLU A 46 -14.20 4.92 25.32
C GLU A 46 -13.52 3.56 25.04
N HIS A 47 -13.96 2.48 25.69
CA HIS A 47 -13.48 1.13 25.37
C HIS A 47 -13.82 0.72 23.94
N ASP A 48 -15.01 1.06 23.44
CA ASP A 48 -15.39 0.78 22.05
C ASP A 48 -14.49 1.53 21.06
N LEU A 49 -14.16 2.80 21.32
CA LEU A 49 -13.25 3.60 20.49
C LEU A 49 -11.80 3.07 20.54
N LEU A 50 -11.33 2.61 21.70
CA LEU A 50 -10.02 1.96 21.81
C LEU A 50 -10.00 0.64 21.05
N LYS A 51 -11.07 -0.15 21.14
CA LYS A 51 -11.19 -1.44 20.46
C LYS A 51 -11.24 -1.27 18.95
N GLU A 52 -11.93 -0.25 18.44
CA GLU A 52 -11.91 0.14 17.03
C GLU A 52 -10.48 0.44 16.58
N SER A 53 -9.77 1.29 17.34
CA SER A 53 -8.39 1.69 17.02
C SER A 53 -7.42 0.52 17.06
N PHE A 54 -7.57 -0.37 18.04
CA PHE A 54 -6.79 -1.60 18.14
C PHE A 54 -7.07 -2.53 16.97
N THR A 55 -8.34 -2.73 16.59
CA THR A 55 -8.72 -3.62 15.48
C THR A 55 -8.00 -3.19 14.21
N ILE A 56 -8.13 -1.91 13.83
CA ILE A 56 -7.51 -1.34 12.63
C ILE A 56 -5.98 -1.44 12.65
N LEU A 57 -5.34 -1.23 13.81
CA LEU A 57 -3.88 -1.22 13.92
C LEU A 57 -3.27 -2.60 14.22
N SER A 58 -4.09 -3.59 14.58
CA SER A 58 -3.63 -4.93 15.00
C SER A 58 -3.22 -5.82 13.83
N THR A 59 -3.86 -5.66 12.68
CA THR A 59 -3.56 -6.45 11.48
C THR A 59 -2.80 -5.58 10.48
N GLU A 60 -1.79 -6.15 9.84
CA GLU A 60 -0.97 -5.44 8.84
C GLU A 60 -1.82 -4.97 7.65
N GLU A 61 -2.79 -5.79 7.23
CA GLU A 61 -3.68 -5.45 6.12
C GLU A 61 -4.55 -4.23 6.41
N GLU A 62 -5.23 -4.19 7.56
CA GLU A 62 -6.07 -3.06 7.92
C GLU A 62 -5.26 -1.80 8.22
N ARG A 63 -4.11 -1.96 8.86
CA ARG A 63 -3.17 -0.88 9.16
C ARG A 63 -2.64 -0.26 7.88
N ARG A 64 -2.24 -1.08 6.90
CA ARG A 64 -1.83 -0.61 5.57
C ARG A 64 -2.93 0.17 4.87
N LEU A 65 -4.17 -0.33 4.89
CA LEU A 65 -5.30 0.39 4.28
C LEU A 65 -5.56 1.73 4.97
N TYR A 66 -5.43 1.78 6.29
CA TYR A 66 -5.56 3.00 7.07
C TYR A 66 -4.43 4.00 6.75
N ASP A 67 -3.17 3.56 6.80
CA ASP A 67 -2.00 4.37 6.46
C ASP A 67 -2.05 4.89 5.02
N TRP A 68 -2.57 4.07 4.09
CA TRP A 68 -2.84 4.47 2.72
C TRP A 68 -3.92 5.55 2.62
N SER A 69 -5.02 5.42 3.37
CA SER A 69 -6.05 6.47 3.39
C SER A 69 -5.51 7.81 3.92
N LEU A 70 -4.65 7.78 4.94
CA LEU A 70 -3.99 8.98 5.46
C LEU A 70 -3.07 9.62 4.41
N ALA A 71 -2.27 8.82 3.70
CA ALA A 71 -1.37 9.30 2.66
C ALA A 71 -2.14 9.95 1.49
N ARG A 72 -3.27 9.37 1.09
CA ARG A 72 -4.15 9.92 0.05
C ARG A 72 -4.80 11.23 0.45
N ASN A 73 -5.29 11.34 1.68
CA ASN A 73 -5.92 12.58 2.15
C ASN A 73 -4.93 13.76 2.13
N GLY A 74 -3.63 13.52 2.32
CA GLY A 74 -2.59 14.56 2.24
C GLY A 74 -2.21 15.00 0.83
N GLN A 75 -2.42 14.16 -0.19
CA GLN A 75 -2.01 14.42 -1.59
C GLN A 75 -3.02 13.82 -2.60
N PRO A 76 -4.19 14.44 -2.79
CA PRO A 76 -5.25 13.85 -3.62
C PRO A 76 -4.88 13.71 -5.11
N GLU A 77 -3.94 14.52 -5.61
CA GLU A 77 -3.51 14.53 -7.02
C GLU A 77 -2.54 13.40 -7.39
N ARG A 78 -1.92 12.75 -6.40
CA ARG A 78 -0.93 11.70 -6.62
C ARG A 78 -1.51 10.34 -6.24
N TYR A 79 -1.54 9.41 -7.19
CA TYR A 79 -1.80 8.02 -6.85
C TYR A 79 -0.64 7.49 -6.01
N VAL A 80 -0.95 7.11 -4.77
CA VAL A 80 -0.03 6.43 -3.85
C VAL A 80 -0.50 4.98 -3.77
N TRP A 81 0.40 4.02 -3.93
CA TRP A 81 0.04 2.61 -3.81
C TRP A 81 0.06 2.18 -2.34
N PRO A 82 -0.90 1.37 -1.84
CA PRO A 82 -0.95 1.02 -0.41
C PRO A 82 0.34 0.41 0.15
N PHE A 83 1.05 -0.38 -0.67
CA PHE A 83 2.30 -1.04 -0.28
C PHE A 83 3.51 -0.09 -0.31
N GLU A 84 3.41 1.09 -0.92
CA GLU A 84 4.48 2.11 -0.89
C GLU A 84 4.54 2.82 0.47
N VAL A 85 3.42 2.87 1.18
CA VAL A 85 3.31 3.49 2.51
C VAL A 85 3.67 2.52 3.63
N ASP A 86 3.66 1.22 3.33
CA ASP A 86 3.89 0.15 4.28
C ASP A 86 5.38 0.11 4.68
N PRO A 87 5.74 0.28 5.97
CA PRO A 87 7.14 0.24 6.43
C PRO A 87 7.80 -1.14 6.34
N MET A 88 7.10 -2.17 5.87
CA MET A 88 7.62 -3.53 5.78
C MET A 88 8.94 -3.62 5.03
N GLU A 89 9.78 -4.58 5.45
CA GLU A 89 10.93 -5.01 4.66
C GLU A 89 10.42 -5.42 3.28
N LEU A 90 10.98 -4.80 2.24
CA LEU A 90 10.73 -5.19 0.86
C LEU A 90 10.92 -6.70 0.76
N ALA A 91 9.85 -7.40 0.34
CA ALA A 91 9.98 -8.80 -0.02
C ALA A 91 11.15 -8.94 -0.99
N PRO A 92 11.95 -10.01 -0.89
CA PRO A 92 13.01 -10.25 -1.86
C PRO A 92 12.40 -10.20 -3.26
N ASP A 93 13.09 -9.55 -4.19
CA ASP A 93 12.63 -9.45 -5.58
C ASP A 93 12.18 -10.84 -6.05
N PRO A 94 10.99 -10.94 -6.67
CA PRO A 94 10.52 -12.23 -7.16
C PRO A 94 11.60 -12.82 -8.08
N PRO A 95 11.77 -14.16 -8.08
CA PRO A 95 12.70 -14.81 -8.99
C PRO A 95 12.43 -14.30 -10.40
N LYS A 96 13.45 -13.75 -11.07
CA LYS A 96 13.31 -13.30 -12.45
C LYS A 96 12.91 -14.50 -13.30
N GLU A 97 11.64 -14.54 -13.71
CA GLU A 97 11.19 -15.50 -14.70
C GLU A 97 11.99 -15.25 -16.00
N PRO A 98 12.40 -16.30 -16.73
CA PRO A 98 13.04 -16.10 -18.02
C PRO A 98 12.04 -15.37 -18.94
N GLU A 99 12.38 -14.16 -19.37
CA GLU A 99 11.58 -13.41 -20.34
C GLU A 99 11.45 -14.26 -21.61
N ASP A 100 10.22 -14.56 -22.04
CA ASP A 100 9.98 -15.18 -23.34
C ASP A 100 10.14 -14.12 -24.44
N GLU A 101 11.39 -13.84 -24.78
CA GLU A 101 11.78 -12.84 -25.78
C GLU A 101 11.58 -13.33 -27.23
N PHE A 102 11.25 -14.60 -27.42
CA PHE A 102 11.14 -15.21 -28.76
C PHE A 102 10.05 -14.58 -29.63
N PRO A 103 8.79 -14.42 -29.17
CA PRO A 103 7.73 -13.82 -29.98
C PRO A 103 8.01 -12.36 -30.35
N THR A 104 8.55 -11.56 -29.44
CA THR A 104 8.86 -10.13 -29.67
C THR A 104 10.01 -9.97 -30.67
N LYS A 105 11.05 -10.80 -30.59
CA LYS A 105 12.15 -10.79 -31.57
C LYS A 105 11.68 -11.16 -32.97
N LEU A 106 10.81 -12.16 -33.10
CA LEU A 106 10.28 -12.60 -34.39
C LEU A 106 9.50 -11.49 -35.12
N VAL A 107 8.61 -10.80 -34.38
CA VAL A 107 7.86 -9.64 -34.92
C VAL A 107 8.82 -8.52 -35.30
N GLY A 108 9.84 -8.24 -34.48
CA GLY A 108 10.87 -7.26 -34.78
C GLY A 108 11.60 -7.52 -36.10
N TYR A 109 12.02 -8.77 -36.34
CA TYR A 109 12.66 -9.15 -37.61
C TYR A 109 11.72 -9.08 -38.81
N PHE A 110 10.45 -9.45 -38.62
CA PHE A 110 9.43 -9.33 -39.67
C PHE A 110 9.25 -7.88 -40.11
N LEU A 111 9.08 -6.95 -39.15
CA LEU A 111 8.95 -5.53 -39.43
C LEU A 111 10.20 -4.93 -40.06
N LEU A 112 11.39 -5.29 -39.57
CA LEU A 112 12.67 -4.84 -40.12
C LEU A 112 12.84 -5.28 -41.58
N THR A 113 12.54 -6.56 -41.86
CA THR A 113 12.65 -7.12 -43.21
C THR A 113 11.66 -6.44 -44.15
N TRP A 114 10.42 -6.25 -43.71
CA TRP A 114 9.40 -5.56 -44.51
C TRP A 114 9.78 -4.10 -44.81
N PHE A 115 10.36 -3.40 -43.84
CA PHE A 115 10.87 -2.05 -44.02
C PHE A 115 11.97 -1.99 -45.08
N ILE A 116 12.96 -2.89 -45.01
CA ILE A 116 14.05 -2.97 -46.00
C ILE A 116 13.50 -3.25 -47.39
N ILE A 117 12.55 -4.19 -47.53
CA ILE A 117 11.90 -4.50 -48.81
C ILE A 117 11.17 -3.27 -49.35
N SER A 118 10.41 -2.56 -48.52
CA SER A 118 9.68 -1.35 -48.90
C SER A 118 10.62 -0.26 -49.45
N VAL A 119 11.75 -0.01 -48.78
CA VAL A 119 12.76 0.95 -49.23
C VAL A 119 13.37 0.50 -50.57
N ALA A 120 13.73 -0.77 -50.72
CA ALA A 120 14.29 -1.29 -51.96
C ALA A 120 13.29 -1.20 -53.13
N CYS A 121 12.03 -1.59 -52.91
CA CYS A 121 10.96 -1.46 -53.91
C CYS A 121 10.75 0.01 -54.31
N SER A 122 10.78 0.94 -53.36
CA SER A 122 10.63 2.38 -53.64
C SER A 122 11.77 2.91 -54.52
N LEU A 123 13.01 2.49 -54.25
CA LEU A 123 14.17 2.90 -55.04
C LEU A 123 14.14 2.34 -56.48
N ILE A 124 13.67 1.11 -56.66
CA ILE A 124 13.55 0.48 -57.98
C ILE A 124 12.44 1.16 -58.79
N LEU A 125 11.26 1.34 -58.19
CA LEU A 125 10.10 1.96 -58.86
C LEU A 125 10.33 3.43 -59.19
N ASN A 126 11.08 4.18 -58.38
CA ASN A 126 11.42 5.59 -58.67
C ASN A 126 12.47 5.74 -59.79
N ARG A 127 13.17 4.67 -60.17
CA ARG A 127 14.19 4.68 -61.24
C ARG A 127 13.67 4.11 -62.57
N SER A 128 12.44 3.60 -62.61
CA SER A 128 11.72 3.18 -63.81
C SER A 128 10.81 4.29 -64.33
#